data_AF-A0A5S3VEG8-F1
#
_entry.id   AF-A0A5S3VEG8-F1
#
_cell.length_a   1.000
_cell.length_b   1.000
_cell.length_c   1.000
_cell.angle_alpha   90.00
_cell.angle_beta   90.00
_cell.angle_gamma   90.00
#
_symmetry.space_group_name_H-M   'P 1'
#
loop_
_entity.id
_entity.type
_entity.pdbx_description
1 polymer ?
#
loop_
_entity_poly.entity_id
_entity_poly.type
_entity_poly.pdbx_seq_one_letter_code
_entity_poly.pdbx_strand_id
1 'polypeptide(L)'
;MYLIVCDGDLFPYIKIGKTVNLYNRLANIKTGCPHHISHAFVIGSKYEEEVIGLEGVLHKLLPKSHKGEWYVGNSEFFHALEAILHKVNSGFSYDEIADLQDVVTGPEFEILLHHHDFEYRKVRFPLKKSDCVMRVSRNWL
;
A
#
# COMPACT_ATOMS: atom_id res chain seq x y z
N MET A 1 -4.59 3.82 -1.05
CA MET A 1 -4.24 2.59 -0.31
C MET A 1 -3.65 2.93 1.04
N TYR A 2 -3.47 1.94 1.92
CA TYR A 2 -2.86 2.11 3.23
C TYR A 2 -1.82 1.03 3.51
N LEU A 3 -0.87 1.35 4.39
CA LEU A 3 0.01 0.41 5.05
C LEU A 3 -0.17 0.60 6.55
N ILE A 4 -0.58 -0.44 7.27
CA ILE A 4 -0.77 -0.40 8.72
C ILE A 4 0.26 -1.32 9.34
N VAL A 5 1.05 -0.78 10.27
CA VAL A 5 2.08 -1.51 10.99
C VAL A 5 1.56 -1.82 12.39
N CYS A 6 1.49 -3.10 12.70
CA CYS A 6 1.27 -3.61 14.03
C CYS A 6 2.60 -4.09 14.62
N ASP A 7 2.79 -3.88 15.90
CA ASP A 7 3.95 -4.40 16.62
C ASP A 7 3.90 -5.93 16.65
N GLY A 8 5.05 -6.58 16.74
CA GLY A 8 5.13 -8.03 16.91
C GLY A 8 6.36 -8.38 17.73
N ASP A 9 6.38 -9.58 18.30
CA ASP A 9 7.39 -9.97 19.29
C ASP A 9 8.80 -10.07 18.69
N LEU A 10 8.89 -10.50 17.42
CA LEU A 10 10.16 -10.63 16.68
C LEU A 10 10.27 -9.61 15.55
N PHE A 11 9.18 -9.42 14.80
CA PHE A 11 9.08 -8.50 13.68
C PHE A 11 7.71 -7.83 13.68
N PRO A 12 7.59 -6.60 13.18
CA PRO A 12 6.29 -5.98 12.98
C PRO A 12 5.48 -6.72 11.90
N TYR A 13 4.16 -6.65 12.01
CA TYR A 13 3.23 -7.12 10.98
C TYR A 13 2.69 -5.96 10.19
N ILE A 14 2.69 -6.08 8.86
CA ILE A 14 2.30 -5.01 7.95
C ILE A 14 1.08 -5.44 7.17
N LYS A 15 -0.03 -4.71 7.34
CA LYS A 15 -1.23 -4.88 6.53
C LYS A 15 -1.19 -3.88 5.38
N ILE A 16 -1.27 -4.39 4.17
CA ILE A 16 -1.45 -3.57 2.96
C ILE A 16 -2.89 -3.74 2.48
N GLY A 17 -3.50 -2.68 1.97
CA GLY A 17 -4.75 -2.77 1.23
C GLY A 17 -5.39 -1.42 0.91
N LYS A 18 -6.63 -1.45 0.43
CA LYS A 18 -7.40 -0.24 0.11
C LYS A 18 -8.57 0.02 1.05
N THR A 19 -8.88 1.31 1.23
CA THR A 19 -10.08 1.75 1.94
C THR A 19 -10.43 3.19 1.56
N VAL A 20 -11.73 3.48 1.56
CA VAL A 20 -12.28 4.85 1.47
C VAL A 20 -12.48 5.49 2.85
N ASN A 21 -12.37 4.69 3.93
CA ASN A 21 -12.55 5.15 5.30
C ASN A 21 -11.51 4.50 6.21
N LEU A 22 -10.40 5.20 6.41
CA LEU A 22 -9.27 4.68 7.18
C LEU A 22 -9.62 4.48 8.66
N TYR A 23 -10.47 5.34 9.23
CA TYR A 23 -10.90 5.22 10.62
C TYR A 23 -11.62 3.90 10.89
N ASN A 24 -12.63 3.57 10.07
CA ASN A 24 -13.36 2.32 10.19
C ASN A 24 -12.44 1.12 9.94
N ARG A 25 -11.53 1.23 8.96
CA ARG A 25 -10.57 0.16 8.68
C ARG A 25 -9.65 -0.11 9.86
N LEU A 26 -9.09 0.93 10.47
CA LEU A 26 -8.25 0.82 11.66
C LEU A 26 -9.03 0.26 12.85
N ALA A 27 -10.28 0.67 13.05
CA ALA A 27 -11.15 0.13 14.09
C ALA A 27 -11.37 -1.39 13.90
N ASN A 28 -11.68 -1.82 12.68
CA ASN A 28 -11.88 -3.24 12.35
C ASN A 28 -10.60 -4.07 12.55
N ILE A 29 -9.43 -3.52 12.20
CA ILE A 29 -8.15 -4.19 12.45
C ILE A 29 -7.89 -4.29 13.95
N LYS A 30 -8.12 -3.23 14.73
CA LYS A 30 -7.96 -3.27 16.20
C LYS A 30 -8.85 -4.32 16.86
N THR A 31 -10.05 -4.55 16.34
CA THR A 31 -10.94 -5.59 16.90
C THR A 31 -10.50 -7.01 16.55
N GLY A 32 -9.73 -7.20 15.47
CA GLY A 32 -9.32 -8.52 14.98
C GLY A 32 -7.84 -8.85 15.12
N CYS A 33 -6.99 -7.87 15.47
CA CYS A 33 -5.55 -8.02 15.61
C CYS A 33 -5.18 -7.87 17.10
N PRO A 34 -4.49 -8.85 17.71
CA PRO A 34 -4.09 -8.77 19.12
C PRO A 34 -2.97 -7.75 19.36
N HIS A 35 -2.31 -7.29 18.30
CA HIS A 35 -1.14 -6.42 18.37
C HIS A 35 -1.50 -4.93 18.30
N HIS A 36 -0.67 -4.10 18.94
CA HIS A 36 -0.81 -2.64 18.91
C HIS A 36 -0.46 -2.09 17.52
N ILE A 37 -1.27 -1.14 17.01
CA ILE A 37 -0.97 -0.42 15.78
C ILE A 37 -0.02 0.73 16.09
N SER A 38 1.26 0.57 15.76
CA SER A 38 2.26 1.62 15.99
C SER A 38 2.30 2.67 14.90
N HIS A 39 2.04 2.28 13.65
CA HIS A 39 2.10 3.19 12.51
C HIS A 39 1.01 2.93 11.48
N ALA A 40 0.60 3.98 10.80
CA ALA A 40 -0.20 3.87 9.58
C ALA A 40 0.27 4.90 8.56
N PHE A 41 0.28 4.47 7.31
CA PHE A 41 0.64 5.27 6.16
C PHE A 41 -0.47 5.15 5.13
N VAL A 42 -0.61 6.22 4.37
CA VAL A 42 -1.57 6.36 3.29
C VAL A 42 -0.78 6.72 2.05
N ILE A 43 -1.11 6.05 0.95
CA ILE A 43 -0.66 6.41 -0.38
C ILE A 43 -1.90 6.72 -1.20
N GLY A 44 -2.03 7.96 -1.66
CA GLY A 44 -3.15 8.45 -2.47
C GLY A 44 -2.70 8.82 -3.88
N SER A 45 -3.65 8.90 -4.80
CA SER A 45 -3.50 9.54 -6.09
C SER A 45 -4.80 10.28 -6.44
N LYS A 46 -4.71 11.19 -7.40
CA LYS A 46 -5.86 11.78 -8.09
C LYS A 46 -6.67 10.73 -8.85
N TYR A 47 -6.03 9.65 -9.31
CA TYR A 47 -6.66 8.59 -10.10
C TYR A 47 -6.84 7.33 -9.25
N GLU A 48 -8.05 6.77 -9.23
CA GLU A 48 -8.35 5.59 -8.42
C GLU A 48 -7.64 4.34 -8.98
N GLU A 49 -7.54 4.26 -10.30
CA GLU A 49 -6.87 3.20 -11.05
C GLU A 49 -5.39 3.07 -10.65
N GLU A 50 -4.70 4.19 -10.41
CA GLU A 50 -3.31 4.17 -9.95
C GLU A 50 -3.18 3.58 -8.54
N VAL A 51 -4.12 3.89 -7.65
CA VAL A 51 -4.14 3.31 -6.30
C VAL A 51 -4.45 1.82 -6.35
N ILE A 52 -5.32 1.39 -7.27
CA ILE A 52 -5.64 -0.02 -7.51
C ILE A 52 -4.41 -0.74 -8.07
N GLY A 53 -3.77 -0.18 -9.09
CA GLY A 53 -2.59 -0.74 -9.72
C GLY A 53 -1.43 -0.85 -8.73
N LEU A 54 -1.15 0.19 -7.95
CA LEU A 54 -0.04 0.17 -6.99
C LEU A 54 -0.24 -0.90 -5.92
N GLU A 55 -1.46 -1.03 -5.38
CA GLU A 55 -1.78 -2.10 -4.45
C GLU A 55 -1.55 -3.48 -5.08
N GLY A 56 -2.00 -3.69 -6.31
CA GLY A 56 -1.79 -4.94 -7.06
C GLY A 56 -0.31 -5.26 -7.28
N VAL A 57 0.48 -4.27 -7.69
CA VAL A 57 1.95 -4.40 -7.86
C VAL A 57 2.59 -4.82 -6.52
N LEU A 58 2.26 -4.14 -5.42
CA LEU A 58 2.80 -4.51 -4.11
C LEU A 58 2.39 -5.94 -3.71
N HIS A 59 1.14 -6.34 -3.92
CA HIS A 59 0.70 -7.69 -3.59
C HIS A 59 1.38 -8.79 -4.41
N LYS A 60 1.76 -8.49 -5.66
CA LYS A 60 2.41 -9.41 -6.58
C LYS A 60 3.93 -9.49 -6.39
N LEU A 61 4.57 -8.37 -6.09
CA LEU A 61 6.04 -8.26 -6.05
C LEU A 61 6.64 -8.36 -4.65
N LEU A 62 5.87 -8.08 -3.59
CA LEU A 62 6.38 -8.24 -2.23
C LEU A 62 6.52 -9.71 -1.85
N PRO A 63 7.39 -10.03 -0.86
CA PRO A 63 7.48 -11.37 -0.29
C PRO A 63 6.12 -11.91 0.13
N LYS A 64 5.99 -13.24 0.12
CA LYS A 64 4.71 -13.94 0.28
C LYS A 64 3.90 -13.42 1.49
N SER A 65 2.66 -13.05 1.22
CA SER A 65 1.73 -12.64 2.26
C SER A 65 1.13 -13.82 3.04
N HIS A 66 0.78 -13.55 4.28
CA HIS A 66 -0.12 -14.36 5.08
C HIS A 66 -1.59 -14.07 4.72
N LYS A 67 -2.51 -14.86 5.30
CA LYS A 67 -3.95 -14.72 5.09
C LYS A 67 -4.41 -13.28 5.32
N GLY A 68 -5.19 -12.76 4.38
CA GLY A 68 -5.74 -11.41 4.45
C GLY A 68 -4.67 -10.34 4.23
N GLU A 69 -3.70 -10.60 3.35
CA GLU A 69 -2.64 -9.67 2.92
C GLU A 69 -1.87 -9.01 4.07
N TRP A 70 -1.52 -9.82 5.06
CA TRP A 70 -0.58 -9.47 6.12
C TRP A 70 0.82 -9.90 5.74
N TYR A 71 1.82 -9.09 6.05
CA TYR A 71 3.22 -9.32 5.73
C TYR A 71 4.06 -9.28 7.00
N VAL A 72 5.17 -10.01 7.02
CA VAL A 72 6.20 -9.87 8.07
C VAL A 72 7.13 -8.74 7.65
N GLY A 73 7.22 -7.69 8.46
CA GLY A 73 8.15 -6.57 8.24
C GLY A 73 9.57 -6.94 8.67
N ASN A 74 10.16 -7.92 8.01
CA ASN A 74 11.58 -8.24 8.16
C ASN A 74 12.42 -7.38 7.18
N SER A 75 13.75 -7.55 7.21
CA SER A 75 14.65 -6.80 6.32
C SER A 75 14.38 -7.07 4.85
N GLU A 76 14.04 -8.30 4.46
CA GLU A 76 13.72 -8.67 3.08
C GLU A 76 12.49 -7.90 2.58
N PHE A 77 11.42 -7.87 3.37
CA PHE A 77 10.21 -7.13 3.06
C PHE A 77 10.48 -5.64 2.88
N PHE A 78 11.21 -5.00 3.80
CA PHE A 78 11.44 -3.57 3.72
C PHE A 78 12.35 -3.19 2.55
N HIS A 79 13.38 -3.99 2.24
CA HIS A 79 14.19 -3.77 1.04
C HIS A 79 13.36 -3.93 -0.24
N ALA A 80 12.49 -4.95 -0.32
CA ALA A 80 11.61 -5.14 -1.47
C ALA A 80 10.61 -3.97 -1.62
N LEU A 81 9.98 -3.54 -0.52
CA LEU A 81 9.05 -2.42 -0.53
C LEU A 81 9.74 -1.11 -0.98
N GLU A 82 10.92 -0.82 -0.43
CA GLU A 82 11.70 0.36 -0.81
C GLU A 82 12.09 0.32 -2.30
N ALA A 83 12.59 -0.82 -2.77
CA ALA A 83 12.96 -1.00 -4.18
C ALA A 83 11.76 -0.79 -5.12
N ILE A 84 10.60 -1.37 -4.80
CA ILE A 84 9.39 -1.21 -5.61
C ILE A 84 8.92 0.26 -5.58
N LEU A 85 8.81 0.89 -4.42
CA LEU A 85 8.37 2.29 -4.32
C LEU A 85 9.35 3.25 -5.00
N HIS A 86 10.66 2.96 -4.95
CA HIS A 86 11.66 3.73 -5.68
C HIS A 86 11.44 3.58 -7.19
N LYS A 87 11.26 2.36 -7.69
CA LYS A 87 11.04 2.07 -9.12
C LYS A 87 9.75 2.68 -9.66
N VAL A 88 8.67 2.64 -8.89
CA VAL A 88 7.42 3.33 -9.24
C VAL A 88 7.64 4.83 -9.46
N ASN A 89 8.53 5.46 -8.68
CA ASN A 89 8.84 6.88 -8.83
C ASN A 89 9.86 7.14 -9.96
N SER A 90 10.90 6.31 -10.09
CA SER A 90 11.97 6.49 -11.07
C SER A 90 11.66 5.94 -12.46
N GLY A 91 10.61 5.13 -12.59
CA GLY A 91 10.30 4.33 -13.77
C GLY A 91 10.98 2.96 -13.74
N PHE A 92 10.33 1.98 -14.38
CA PHE A 92 10.90 0.68 -14.70
C PHE A 92 11.55 0.71 -16.09
N SER A 93 12.64 -0.03 -16.27
CA SER A 93 13.23 -0.23 -17.60
C SER A 93 12.42 -1.23 -18.41
N TYR A 94 12.57 -1.20 -19.74
CA TYR A 94 11.86 -2.13 -20.64
C TYR A 94 12.14 -3.60 -20.31
N ASP A 95 13.38 -3.94 -19.97
CA ASP A 95 13.76 -5.32 -19.62
C ASP A 95 13.06 -5.76 -18.32
N GLU A 96 13.01 -4.88 -17.30
CA GLU A 96 12.28 -5.17 -16.05
C GLU A 96 10.78 -5.34 -16.29
N ILE A 97 10.19 -4.56 -17.19
CA ILE A 97 8.76 -4.68 -17.54
C ILE A 97 8.51 -6.01 -18.27
N ALA A 98 9.39 -6.39 -19.19
CA ALA A 98 9.30 -7.65 -19.91
C ALA A 98 9.38 -8.86 -18.97
N ASP A 99 10.23 -8.80 -17.95
CA ASP A 99 10.35 -9.86 -16.94
C ASP A 99 9.09 -9.96 -16.04
N LEU A 100 8.33 -8.87 -15.91
CA LEU A 100 7.15 -8.80 -15.05
C LEU A 100 5.82 -9.01 -15.80
N GLN A 101 5.85 -9.09 -17.14
CA GLN A 101 4.64 -9.11 -17.97
C GLN A 101 3.69 -10.29 -17.67
N ASP A 102 4.23 -11.42 -17.22
CA ASP A 102 3.44 -12.60 -16.86
C ASP A 102 2.86 -12.51 -15.44
N VAL A 103 3.32 -11.55 -14.65
CA VAL A 103 2.96 -11.36 -13.24
C VAL A 103 1.99 -10.20 -13.08
N VAL A 104 2.17 -9.10 -13.82
CA VAL A 104 1.33 -7.90 -13.75
C VAL A 104 0.38 -7.80 -14.94
N THR A 105 -0.88 -7.46 -14.69
CA THR A 105 -1.92 -7.42 -15.73
C THR A 105 -2.94 -6.34 -15.40
N GLY A 106 -3.37 -5.55 -16.36
CA GLY A 106 -4.39 -4.51 -16.14
C GLY A 106 -3.80 -3.27 -15.45
N PRO A 107 -4.47 -2.67 -14.44
CA PRO A 107 -4.01 -1.44 -13.78
C PRO A 107 -2.59 -1.50 -13.22
N GLU A 108 -2.10 -2.67 -12.82
CA GLU A 108 -0.72 -2.88 -12.38
C GLU A 108 0.31 -2.61 -13.47
N PHE A 109 -0.04 -2.88 -14.73
CA PHE A 109 0.88 -2.67 -15.85
C PHE A 109 1.09 -1.18 -16.14
N GLU A 110 0.02 -0.38 -15.99
CA GLU A 110 0.10 1.09 -16.07
C GLU A 110 1.10 1.66 -15.07
N ILE A 111 1.15 1.08 -13.85
CA ILE A 111 2.12 1.47 -12.80
C ILE A 111 3.56 1.28 -13.22
N LEU A 112 3.83 0.27 -14.05
CA LEU A 112 5.19 -0.01 -14.50
C LEU A 112 5.61 0.90 -15.65
N LEU A 113 4.65 1.33 -16.49
CA LEU A 113 4.90 2.06 -17.73
C LEU A 113 5.00 3.57 -17.55
N HIS A 114 4.33 4.12 -16.54
CA HIS A 114 4.13 5.55 -16.42
C HIS A 114 4.70 6.10 -15.11
N HIS A 115 5.04 7.38 -15.14
CA HIS A 115 5.33 8.11 -13.91
C HIS A 115 4.01 8.49 -13.23
N HIS A 116 3.98 8.38 -11.90
CA HIS A 116 2.79 8.63 -11.09
C HIS A 116 3.09 9.58 -9.94
N ASP A 117 2.23 10.58 -9.76
CA ASP A 117 2.31 11.57 -8.70
C ASP A 117 1.62 11.09 -7.42
N PHE A 118 2.15 10.01 -6.81
CA PHE A 118 1.59 9.48 -5.56
C PHE A 118 1.80 10.43 -4.38
N GLU A 119 0.76 10.62 -3.57
CA GLU A 119 0.81 11.38 -2.33
C GLU A 119 1.02 10.44 -1.13
N TYR A 120 2.14 10.60 -0.43
CA TYR A 120 2.48 9.81 0.74
C TYR A 120 2.19 10.58 2.03
N ARG A 121 1.39 10.00 2.92
CA ARG A 121 1.02 10.60 4.20
C ARG A 121 1.21 9.64 5.36
N LYS A 122 1.98 10.06 6.37
CA LYS A 122 2.01 9.40 7.67
C LYS A 122 0.79 9.82 8.49
N VAL A 123 0.07 8.84 9.00
CA VAL A 123 -1.13 9.05 9.81
C VAL A 123 -0.72 9.34 11.25
N ARG A 124 -1.29 10.38 11.85
CA ARG A 124 -1.06 10.73 13.25
C ARG A 124 -2.10 10.08 14.15
N PHE A 125 -1.65 9.51 15.26
CA PHE A 125 -2.52 8.92 16.29
C PHE A 125 -2.62 9.83 17.52
N PRO A 126 -3.73 9.78 18.29
CA PRO A 126 -4.93 9.00 18.02
C PRO A 126 -5.74 9.58 16.86
N LEU A 127 -6.31 8.70 16.05
CA LEU A 127 -7.05 9.07 14.86
C LEU A 127 -8.47 9.52 15.22
N LYS A 128 -8.87 10.75 14.87
CA LYS A 128 -10.27 11.20 15.07
C LYS A 128 -11.12 10.85 13.86
N LYS A 129 -12.41 10.58 14.08
CA LYS A 129 -13.37 10.23 13.02
C LYS A 129 -13.51 11.31 11.94
N SER A 130 -13.30 12.58 12.30
CA SER A 130 -13.32 13.75 11.39
C SER A 130 -12.17 13.76 10.38
N ASP A 131 -11.06 13.09 10.69
CA ASP A 131 -9.79 13.27 10.00
C ASP A 131 -9.61 12.28 8.82
N CYS A 132 -10.62 11.44 8.55
CA CYS A 132 -10.41 10.13 7.89
C CYS A 132 -11.30 9.81 6.71
N VAL A 133 -12.01 10.79 6.16
CA VAL A 133 -12.56 10.64 4.81
C VAL A 133 -11.39 10.76 3.86
N MET A 134 -10.90 9.60 3.41
CA MET A 134 -10.00 9.50 2.27
C MET A 134 -10.82 9.90 1.04
N ARG A 135 -11.00 11.21 0.84
CA ARG A 135 -11.69 11.73 -0.33
C ARG A 135 -10.87 11.29 -1.54
N VAL A 136 -11.35 10.27 -2.25
CA VAL A 136 -11.16 10.24 -3.69
C VAL A 136 -11.86 11.52 -4.14
N SER A 137 -11.11 12.50 -4.63
CA SER A 137 -11.72 13.68 -5.21
C SER A 137 -12.48 13.23 -6.46
N ARG A 138 -13.73 12.82 -6.32
CA ARG A 138 -14.70 12.78 -7.42
C ARG A 138 -15.10 14.21 -7.77
N ASN A 139 -14.13 15.01 -8.21
CA ASN A 139 -14.39 16.23 -8.94
C ASN A 139 -13.60 16.06 -10.21
N TRP A 140 -14.29 15.69 -11.29
CA TRP A 140 -14.10 16.12 -12.68
C TRP A 140 -14.99 15.21 -13.55
N LEU A 141 -16.27 15.57 -13.63
CA LEU A 141 -17.09 15.74 -14.84
C LEU A 141 -18.52 16.10 -14.41
#